data_AF-A0A7C4PI98-F1
#
_entry.id   AF-A0A7C4PI98-F1
#
_cell.length_a   1.000
_cell.length_b   1.000
_cell.length_c   1.000
_cell.angle_alpha   90.00
_cell.angle_beta   90.00
_cell.angle_gamma   90.00
#
_symmetry.space_group_name_H-M   'P 1'
#
loop_
_entity.id
_entity.type
_entity.pdbx_description
1 polymer ?
#
loop_
_entity_poly.entity_id
_entity_poly.type
_entity_poly.pdbx_seq_one_letter_code
_entity_poly.pdbx_strand_id
1 'polypeptide(L)' 'IDYVHGDEVVFELGKQTGNLGFYLPAMAKTDLFKTVILDGALPRKTFSMGEAHEKRFYLEARRIE' A
#
# COMPACT_ATOMS: atom_id res chain seq x y z
N ILE A 1 6.38 -10.16 -8.59
CA ILE A 1 6.54 -9.38 -7.34
C ILE A 1 5.14 -8.93 -6.97
N ASP A 2 4.60 -9.51 -5.91
CA ASP A 2 3.22 -9.24 -5.48
C ASP A 2 3.21 -8.26 -4.31
N TYR A 3 2.26 -7.31 -4.36
CA TYR A 3 2.03 -6.35 -3.29
C TYR A 3 0.83 -6.83 -2.48
N VAL A 4 1.11 -7.50 -1.37
CA VAL A 4 0.08 -7.99 -0.45
C VAL A 4 -0.16 -6.98 0.67
N HIS A 5 -1.39 -6.94 1.15
CA HIS A 5 -1.78 -6.13 2.30
C HIS A 5 -1.95 -7.04 3.52
N GLY A 6 -1.48 -6.58 4.67
CA GLY A 6 -1.52 -7.34 5.92
C GLY A 6 -0.23 -8.11 6.19
N ASP A 7 0.24 -7.97 7.42
CA ASP A 7 1.52 -8.48 7.88
C ASP A 7 1.57 -10.01 7.79
N GLU A 8 0.51 -10.68 8.23
CA GLU A 8 0.39 -12.14 8.23
C GLU A 8 0.60 -12.75 6.83
N VAL A 9 0.06 -12.10 5.79
CA VAL A 9 0.16 -12.60 4.41
C VAL A 9 1.62 -12.59 3.93
N VAL A 10 2.38 -11.52 4.23
CA VAL A 10 3.81 -11.44 3.90
C VAL A 10 4.58 -12.53 4.63
N PHE A 11 4.29 -12.75 5.92
CA PHE A 11 4.97 -13.77 6.71
C PHE A 11 4.69 -15.18 6.22
N GLU A 12 3.44 -15.51 5.90
CA GLU A 12 3.09 -16.85 5.43
C GLU A 12 3.66 -17.14 4.03
N LEU A 13 3.58 -16.18 3.11
CA LEU A 13 4.15 -16.36 1.76
C LEU A 13 5.68 -16.37 1.77
N GLY A 14 6.31 -15.53 2.60
CA GLY A 14 7.76 -15.42 2.70
C GLY A 14 8.45 -16.65 3.31
N LYS A 15 7.72 -17.46 4.11
CA LYS A 15 8.24 -18.74 4.66
C LYS A 15 8.29 -19.88 3.63
N GLN A 16 7.59 -19.75 2.51
CA GLN A 16 7.54 -20.81 1.51
C GLN A 16 8.87 -20.93 0.76
N THR A 17 9.28 -22.15 0.43
CA THR A 17 10.54 -22.41 -0.28
C THR A 17 10.57 -21.69 -1.63
N GLY A 18 11.62 -20.90 -1.86
CA GLY A 18 11.80 -20.13 -3.10
C GLY A 18 11.20 -18.72 -3.07
N ASN A 19 10.51 -18.33 -1.99
CA ASN A 19 9.97 -17.00 -1.81
C ASN A 19 10.88 -16.11 -0.93
N LEU A 20 10.75 -14.80 -1.10
CA LEU A 20 11.33 -13.78 -0.22
C LEU A 20 10.27 -12.70 0.03
N GLY A 21 10.03 -12.39 1.31
CA GLY A 21 9.12 -11.32 1.73
C GLY A 21 9.88 -10.06 2.13
N PHE A 22 9.42 -8.90 1.67
CA PHE A 22 9.87 -7.60 2.17
C PHE A 22 8.80 -7.03 3.11
N TYR A 23 9.14 -6.89 4.39
CA TYR A 23 8.28 -6.26 5.38
C TYR A 23 8.81 -4.86 5.70
N LEU A 24 7.98 -3.86 5.44
CA LEU A 24 8.30 -2.45 5.65
C LEU A 24 7.25 -1.85 6.59
N PRO A 25 7.65 -1.02 7.56
CA PRO A 25 6.70 -0.38 8.46
C PRO A 25 5.77 0.54 7.66
N ALA A 26 4.51 0.63 8.11
CA ALA A 26 3.53 1.52 7.50
C ALA A 26 3.96 2.99 7.65
N MET A 27 3.92 3.74 6.55
CA MET A 27 4.12 5.19 6.57
C MET A 27 2.93 5.86 7.26
N ALA A 28 3.19 6.81 8.16
CA ALA A 28 2.12 7.60 8.76
C ALA A 28 1.43 8.45 7.69
N LYS A 29 0.09 8.56 7.75
CA LYS A 29 -0.70 9.34 6.76
C LYS A 29 -0.24 10.79 6.66
N THR A 30 0.23 11.37 7.76
CA THR A 30 0.75 12.76 7.83
C THR A 30 2.05 12.97 7.08
N ASP A 31 2.79 11.89 6.79
CA ASP A 31 4.10 11.98 6.16
C ASP A 31 4.01 11.89 4.63
N LEU A 32 2.89 11.41 4.08
CA LEU A 32 2.70 11.27 2.64
C LEU A 32 3.07 12.55 1.87
N PHE A 33 2.49 13.69 2.23
CA PHE A 33 2.76 14.95 1.52
C PHE A 33 4.18 15.45 1.74
N LYS A 34 4.74 15.30 2.94
CA LYS A 34 6.12 15.71 3.23
C LYS A 34 7.11 14.94 2.36
N THR A 35 6.94 13.62 2.28
CA THR A 35 7.80 12.75 1.48
C THR A 35 7.64 13.05 -0.01
N VAL A 36 6.43 13.33 -0.50
CA VAL A 36 6.24 13.71 -1.91
C VAL A 36 6.93 15.04 -2.26
N ILE A 37 6.90 16.01 -1.34
CA ILE A 37 7.56 17.31 -1.54
C ILE A 37 9.09 17.16 -1.56
N LEU A 38 9.65 16.31 -0.69
CA LEU A 38 11.10 16.16 -0.54
C LEU A 38 11.71 15.19 -1.57
N ASP A 39 11.08 14.03 -1.77
CA ASP A 39 11.64 12.90 -2.52
C ASP A 39 10.92 12.62 -3.86
N GLY A 40 9.82 13.35 -4.13
CA GLY A 40 9.05 13.20 -5.36
C GLY A 40 8.08 12.02 -5.33
N ALA A 41 7.88 11.37 -6.48
CA ALA A 41 6.90 10.29 -6.59
C ALA A 41 7.30 9.06 -5.77
N LEU A 42 6.44 8.63 -4.85
CA LEU A 42 6.63 7.37 -4.12
C LEU A 42 6.48 6.15 -5.05
N PRO A 43 7.16 5.03 -4.75
CA PRO A 43 6.90 3.77 -5.43
C PRO A 43 5.41 3.41 -5.41
N ARG A 44 4.99 2.66 -6.43
CA ARG A 44 3.61 2.16 -6.47
C ARG A 44 3.37 1.29 -5.23
N LYS A 45 2.21 1.47 -4.60
CA LYS A 45 1.76 0.72 -3.41
C LYS A 45 2.57 1.00 -2.12
N THR A 46 3.28 2.13 -2.01
CA THR A 46 3.96 2.54 -0.76
C THR A 46 3.00 2.83 0.40
N PHE A 47 1.79 3.29 0.12
CA PHE A 47 0.77 3.52 1.14
C PHE A 47 -0.58 2.94 0.69
N SER A 48 -1.36 2.48 1.67
CA SER A 48 -2.77 2.14 1.49
C SER A 48 -3.60 3.17 2.22
N MET A 49 -4.54 3.82 1.53
CA MET A 49 -5.42 4.82 2.13
C MET A 49 -6.70 4.18 2.62
N GLY A 50 -6.74 3.85 3.92
CA GLY A 50 -7.92 3.29 4.60
C GLY A 50 -8.10 1.79 4.40
N GLU A 51 -8.96 1.22 5.24
CA GLU A 51 -9.35 -0.19 5.18
C GLU A 51 -10.30 -0.47 4.01
N ALA A 52 -10.38 -1.72 3.56
CA ALA A 52 -11.25 -2.09 2.43
C ALA A 52 -12.73 -1.68 2.64
N HIS A 53 -13.19 -1.66 3.88
CA HIS A 53 -14.54 -1.21 4.23
C HIS A 53 -14.72 0.32 4.17
N GLU A 54 -13.69 1.10 4.52
CA GLU A 54 -13.67 2.56 4.37
C GLU A 54 -13.61 2.96 2.89
N LYS A 55 -12.99 2.12 2.06
CA LYS A 55 -12.94 2.30 0.60
C LYS A 55 -14.27 2.01 -0.12
N ARG A 56 -15.24 1.37 0.54
CA ARG A 56 -16.56 1.07 -0.07
C ARG A 56 -17.36 2.34 -0.40
N PHE A 57 -16.98 3.49 0.15
CA PHE A 57 -17.63 4.77 -0.13
C PHE A 57 -16.99 5.55 -1.30
N TYR A 58 -15.98 5.01 -1.99
CA TYR A 58 -15.47 5.60 -3.24
C TYR A 58 -16.40 5.28 -4.42
N LEU A 59 -17.61 5.84 -4.37
CA LEU A 59 -18.50 6.00 -5.52
C LEU A 59 -18.47 7.48 -5.95
N GLU A 60 -17.29 8.02 -6.20
CA GLU A 60 -17.19 9.32 -6.88
C GLU A 60 -17.13 9.08 -8.38
N ALA A 61 -18.28 9.30 -9.00
CA ALA A 61 -18.51 9.19 -10.44
C ALA A 61 -17.57 10.12 -11.20
N ARG A 62 -16.60 9.56 -11.93
CA ARG A 62 -15.98 10.24 -13.05
C ARG A 62 -16.51 9.62 -14.34
N ARG A 63 -17.32 10.39 -15.08
CA ARG A 63 -17.70 10.03 -16.44
C ARG A 63 -16.41 10.04 -17.29
N ILE A 64 -16.13 8.93 -17.95
CA ILE A 64 -15.08 8.84 -18.95
C ILE A 64 -15.63 9.49 -20.22
N GLU A 65 -14.93 10.48 -20.75
CA GLU A 65 -15.09 10.98 -22.12
C GLU A 65 -13.98 10.39 -22.99
#